data_AF-A0A834A915-F1
#
_entry.id   AF-A0A834A915-F1
#
_cell.length_a   1.000
_cell.length_b   1.000
_cell.length_c   1.000
_cell.angle_alpha   90.00
_cell.angle_beta   90.00
_cell.angle_gamma   90.00
#
_symmetry.space_group_name_H-M   'P 1'
#
loop_
_entity.id
_entity.type
_entity.pdbx_description
1 polymer ?
#
loop_
_entity_poly.entity_id
_entity_poly.type
_entity_poly.pdbx_seq_one_letter_code
_entity_poly.pdbx_strand_id
1 'polypeptide(L)'
;MPDTLDENDGFDIWMTSEGHMAYVLTHETDEYLLWNPLTGQCHKQFDPFCPLQSVDCLFDDGNVWFNIQQNNTPMAVYFDYSKESFWKQLLPKNVQGTQAQSIQPEEIIYSDTNKSVVDDLKNRIERTLKCKIMEWRPKQPTRWNRQCTSVLRQILPRLELGTGSFVSSEEESEFDRLLQFYWIAGFPIQMPYTDIQSIVDAVYQTGIHSSEFPHTEFALAVYIHPYPNNILSVWVYLASLTRQQ
;
A
#
# COMPACT_ATOMS: atom_id res chain seq x y z
N MET A 1 59.11 5.80 -23.34
CA MET A 1 57.69 5.46 -23.50
C MET A 1 57.40 4.30 -22.57
N PRO A 2 56.56 4.48 -21.54
CA PRO A 2 55.90 3.39 -20.87
C PRO A 2 54.45 3.31 -21.35
N ASP A 3 54.04 2.12 -21.78
CA ASP A 3 52.66 1.80 -22.08
C ASP A 3 51.83 1.68 -20.79
N THR A 4 50.57 2.03 -20.98
CA THR A 4 49.54 2.44 -20.03
C THR A 4 49.05 1.35 -19.07
N LEU A 5 48.71 1.79 -17.86
CA LEU A 5 47.93 1.06 -16.87
C LEU A 5 46.52 0.77 -17.43
N ASP A 6 46.09 -0.49 -17.39
CA ASP A 6 44.69 -0.87 -17.54
C ASP A 6 43.91 -0.39 -16.29
N GLU A 7 43.37 0.82 -16.37
CA GLU A 7 42.24 1.24 -15.54
C GLU A 7 40.96 0.72 -16.18
N ASN A 8 40.45 -0.41 -15.70
CA ASN A 8 39.08 -0.81 -15.99
C ASN A 8 38.49 -1.72 -14.89
N ASP A 9 38.56 -1.26 -13.64
CA ASP A 9 37.62 -1.72 -12.60
C ASP A 9 36.39 -0.80 -12.66
N GLY A 10 35.57 -1.02 -13.69
CA GLY A 10 34.23 -0.49 -13.77
C GLY A 10 33.43 -1.08 -12.61
N PHE A 11 33.28 -0.30 -11.54
CA PHE A 11 32.23 -0.51 -10.56
C PHE A 11 30.90 -0.25 -11.27
N ASP A 12 30.33 -1.30 -11.86
CA ASP A 12 28.93 -1.31 -12.27
C ASP A 12 28.09 -1.16 -11.00
N ILE A 13 27.76 0.09 -10.67
CA ILE A 13 26.75 0.41 -9.67
C ILE A 13 25.42 -0.01 -10.31
N TRP A 14 25.00 -1.23 -10.00
CA TRP A 14 23.62 -1.65 -10.22
C TRP A 14 22.74 -0.72 -9.38
N MET A 15 22.22 0.34 -10.00
CA MET A 15 21.17 1.15 -9.41
C MET A 15 19.85 0.40 -9.61
N THR A 16 19.14 0.09 -8.53
CA THR A 16 17.71 -0.24 -8.62
C THR A 16 17.00 0.85 -9.41
N SER A 17 15.94 0.50 -10.12
CA SER A 17 15.06 1.47 -10.80
C SER A 17 14.43 2.51 -9.84
N GLU A 18 14.58 2.32 -8.53
CA GLU A 18 14.00 3.15 -7.46
C GLU A 18 15.02 4.06 -6.75
N GLY A 19 16.32 3.94 -7.07
CA GLY A 19 17.38 4.77 -6.48
C GLY A 19 17.70 4.44 -5.01
N HIS A 20 18.31 5.40 -4.30
CA HIS A 20 18.62 5.26 -2.87
C HIS A 20 17.34 5.26 -2.04
N MET A 21 16.99 4.12 -1.46
CA MET A 21 15.76 3.91 -0.70
C MET A 21 16.08 3.45 0.73
N ALA A 22 15.25 3.86 1.68
CA ALA A 22 15.31 3.37 3.06
C ALA A 22 14.28 2.26 3.26
N TYR A 23 14.69 1.16 3.87
CA TYR A 23 13.82 0.07 4.30
C TYR A 23 13.75 0.10 5.83
N VAL A 24 12.61 -0.34 6.39
CA VAL A 24 12.50 -0.56 7.84
C VAL A 24 12.92 -2.00 8.12
N LEU A 25 13.89 -2.17 9.02
CA LEU A 25 14.32 -3.47 9.50
C LEU A 25 13.59 -3.78 10.81
N THR A 26 12.91 -4.92 10.90
CA THR A 26 12.40 -5.45 12.18
C THR A 26 12.99 -6.82 12.46
N HIS A 27 13.15 -7.14 13.74
CA HIS A 27 13.62 -8.45 14.20
C HIS A 27 12.46 -9.16 14.90
N GLU A 28 11.89 -10.18 14.26
CA GLU A 28 10.79 -10.97 14.80
C GLU A 28 11.26 -12.40 15.10
N THR A 29 11.15 -12.83 16.36
CA THR A 29 11.63 -14.13 16.86
C THR A 29 13.10 -14.39 16.52
N ASP A 30 13.40 -15.01 15.38
CA ASP A 30 14.74 -15.33 14.87
C ASP A 30 14.99 -14.87 13.42
N GLU A 31 14.09 -14.08 12.82
CA GLU A 31 14.21 -13.60 11.44
C GLU A 31 14.22 -12.07 11.36
N TYR A 32 15.05 -11.56 10.46
CA TYR A 32 15.02 -10.17 10.05
C TYR A 32 14.03 -9.97 8.91
N LEU A 33 13.14 -9.00 9.07
CA LEU A 33 12.16 -8.58 8.08
C LEU A 33 12.51 -7.19 7.55
N LEU A 34 12.44 -7.04 6.23
CA LEU A 34 12.69 -5.82 5.49
C LEU A 34 11.38 -5.30 4.94
N TRP A 35 10.94 -4.15 5.43
CA TRP A 35 9.71 -3.51 5.01
C TRP A 35 10.01 -2.37 4.04
N ASN A 36 9.40 -2.39 2.86
CA ASN A 36 9.40 -1.26 1.97
C ASN A 36 8.35 -0.24 2.47
N PRO A 37 8.75 0.95 2.96
CA PRO A 37 7.81 1.91 3.54
C PRO A 37 6.89 2.56 2.51
N LEU A 38 7.22 2.50 1.22
CA LEU A 38 6.40 3.06 0.15
C LEU A 38 5.28 2.11 -0.27
N THR A 39 5.58 0.80 -0.33
CA THR A 39 4.62 -0.21 -0.78
C THR A 39 3.96 -0.97 0.37
N GLY A 40 4.50 -0.90 1.57
CA GLY A 40 4.10 -1.71 2.72
C GLY A 40 4.47 -3.20 2.59
N GLN A 41 5.23 -3.58 1.56
CA GLN A 41 5.62 -4.97 1.35
C GLN A 41 6.68 -5.40 2.37
N CYS A 42 6.49 -6.61 2.90
CA CYS A 42 7.41 -7.26 3.83
C CYS A 42 8.19 -8.35 3.11
N HIS A 43 9.51 -8.31 3.22
CA HIS A 43 10.41 -9.31 2.67
C HIS A 43 11.21 -9.93 3.80
N LYS A 44 11.37 -11.25 3.76
CA LYS A 44 12.32 -11.93 4.64
C LYS A 44 13.74 -11.60 4.18
N GLN A 45 14.71 -11.62 5.10
CA GLN A 45 16.12 -11.42 4.77
C GLN A 45 16.62 -12.30 3.59
N PHE A 46 16.14 -13.54 3.50
CA PHE A 46 16.52 -14.51 2.47
C PHE A 46 15.51 -14.61 1.31
N ASP A 47 14.60 -13.65 1.17
CA ASP A 47 13.62 -13.61 0.09
C ASP A 47 14.26 -13.16 -1.24
N PRO A 48 14.33 -14.01 -2.28
CA PRO A 48 14.88 -13.64 -3.60
C PRO A 48 14.08 -12.57 -4.33
N PHE A 49 12.86 -12.28 -3.88
CA PHE A 49 12.02 -11.22 -4.44
C PHE A 49 12.15 -9.89 -3.71
N CYS A 50 13.06 -9.78 -2.72
CA CYS A 50 13.35 -8.51 -2.08
C CYS A 50 13.94 -7.52 -3.11
N PRO A 51 13.35 -6.31 -3.30
CA PRO A 51 13.85 -5.34 -4.27
C PRO A 51 15.16 -4.68 -3.82
N LEU A 52 15.48 -4.75 -2.53
CA LEU A 52 16.66 -4.13 -1.94
C LEU A 52 17.93 -4.80 -2.50
N GLN A 53 18.81 -4.01 -3.11
CA GLN A 53 20.03 -4.53 -3.74
C GLN A 53 21.25 -4.48 -2.82
N SER A 54 21.37 -3.42 -2.02
CA SER A 54 22.48 -3.23 -1.08
C SER A 54 22.01 -2.66 0.26
N VAL A 55 22.74 -2.99 1.31
CA VAL A 55 22.58 -2.46 2.67
C VAL A 55 23.91 -1.85 3.09
N ASP A 56 23.98 -0.53 3.02
CA ASP A 56 25.22 0.21 3.28
C ASP A 56 25.22 0.84 4.70
N CYS A 57 24.04 1.16 5.24
CA CYS A 57 23.90 1.66 6.59
C CYS A 57 22.61 1.17 7.28
N LEU A 58 22.66 1.14 8.61
CA LEU A 58 21.52 1.01 9.50
C LEU A 58 21.49 2.21 10.44
N PHE A 59 20.32 2.62 10.88
CA PHE A 59 20.19 3.65 11.90
C PHE A 59 18.93 3.44 12.73
N ASP A 60 19.00 3.87 13.99
CA ASP A 60 17.88 3.95 14.91
C ASP A 60 17.87 5.32 15.60
N ASP A 61 17.12 5.46 16.70
CA ASP A 61 17.06 6.67 17.51
C ASP A 61 18.37 6.99 18.26
N GLY A 62 19.29 6.03 18.36
CA GLY A 62 20.53 6.14 19.11
C GLY A 62 21.80 6.26 18.27
N ASN A 63 21.88 5.63 17.10
CA ASN A 63 23.11 5.62 16.31
C ASN A 63 22.89 5.39 14.80
N VAL A 64 23.98 5.55 14.05
CA VAL A 64 24.12 5.09 12.67
C VAL A 64 25.26 4.08 12.63
N TRP A 65 25.04 2.95 11.96
CA TRP A 65 26.02 1.90 11.73
C TRP A 65 26.28 1.76 10.24
N PHE A 66 27.56 1.79 9.85
CA PHE A 66 28.00 1.55 8.48
C PHE A 66 28.38 0.10 8.29
N ASN A 67 27.91 -0.51 7.22
CA ASN A 67 28.26 -1.88 6.87
C ASN A 67 29.72 -1.92 6.41
N ILE A 68 30.54 -2.76 7.06
CA ILE A 68 31.94 -3.00 6.70
C ILE A 68 32.20 -4.47 6.31
N GLN A 69 31.13 -5.23 6.07
CA GLN A 69 31.19 -6.60 5.56
C GLN A 69 31.63 -6.61 4.10
N GLN A 70 32.19 -7.73 3.63
CA GLN A 70 32.64 -7.88 2.23
C GLN A 70 31.48 -7.84 1.22
N ASN A 71 30.29 -8.26 1.65
CA ASN A 71 29.10 -8.30 0.82
C ASN A 71 28.01 -7.43 1.48
N ASN A 72 27.41 -6.55 0.69
CA ASN A 72 26.33 -5.66 1.12
C ASN A 72 24.96 -6.09 0.59
N THR A 73 24.84 -7.19 -0.15
CA THR A 73 23.53 -7.73 -0.56
C THR A 73 22.72 -8.16 0.66
N PRO A 74 21.41 -7.86 0.77
CA PRO A 74 20.62 -8.12 1.98
C PRO A 74 20.68 -9.55 2.50
N MET A 75 20.73 -10.53 1.58
CA MET A 75 20.83 -11.95 1.93
C MET A 75 22.16 -12.35 2.56
N ALA A 76 23.25 -11.63 2.23
CA ALA A 76 24.59 -11.92 2.71
C ALA A 76 25.01 -11.06 3.90
N VAL A 77 24.24 -10.01 4.20
CA VAL A 77 24.47 -9.10 5.31
C VAL A 77 23.98 -9.72 6.60
N TYR A 78 24.85 -9.79 7.60
CA TYR A 78 24.46 -10.13 8.97
C TYR A 78 23.99 -8.85 9.68
N PHE A 79 22.69 -8.74 9.95
CA PHE A 79 22.06 -7.55 10.55
C PHE A 79 22.29 -7.34 12.05
N ASP A 80 23.08 -8.21 12.69
CA ASP A 80 23.48 -8.07 14.09
C ASP A 80 24.48 -6.91 14.27
N TYR A 81 23.95 -5.71 14.52
CA TYR A 81 24.70 -4.47 14.71
C TYR A 81 25.51 -4.40 16.01
N SER A 82 25.41 -5.42 16.88
CA SER A 82 26.27 -5.52 18.07
C SER A 82 27.72 -5.90 17.72
N LYS A 83 27.94 -6.49 16.53
CA LYS A 83 29.26 -6.92 16.04
C LYS A 83 29.99 -5.77 15.35
N GLU A 84 30.91 -5.13 16.08
CA GLU A 84 31.76 -4.04 15.56
C GLU A 84 32.65 -4.45 14.37
N SER A 85 32.89 -5.75 14.17
CA SER A 85 33.59 -6.28 12.99
C SER A 85 32.77 -6.23 11.70
N PHE A 86 31.44 -6.11 11.81
CA PHE A 86 30.52 -6.03 10.69
C PHE A 86 29.88 -4.65 10.53
N TRP A 87 29.72 -3.94 11.65
CA TRP A 87 29.03 -2.67 11.73
C TRP A 87 29.86 -1.63 12.45
N LYS A 88 30.31 -0.60 11.73
CA LYS A 88 31.08 0.51 12.31
C LYS A 88 30.15 1.62 12.76
N GLN A 89 30.17 1.92 14.06
CA GLN A 89 29.34 2.96 14.67
C GLN A 89 29.82 4.36 14.28
N LEU A 90 28.87 5.27 13.99
CA LEU A 90 29.14 6.69 13.79
C LEU A 90 29.41 7.38 15.13
N LEU A 91 28.57 7.11 16.14
CA LEU A 91 28.65 7.68 17.48
C LEU A 91 29.24 6.64 18.45
N PRO A 92 30.49 6.81 18.92
CA PRO A 92 31.07 5.91 19.92
C PRO A 92 30.33 6.00 21.25
N LYS A 93 30.28 4.89 22.00
CA LYS A 93 29.67 4.78 23.35
C LYS A 93 30.18 5.81 24.37
N ASN A 94 31.34 6.42 24.13
CA ASN A 94 31.97 7.40 25.01
C ASN A 94 31.54 8.84 24.75
N VAL A 95 30.72 9.10 23.73
CA VAL A 95 30.17 10.43 23.46
C VAL A 95 28.98 10.65 24.38
N GLN A 96 29.24 11.10 25.61
CA GLN A 96 28.19 11.65 26.45
C GLN A 96 27.76 13.01 25.90
N GLY A 97 26.59 13.04 25.26
CA GLY A 97 25.74 14.22 25.20
C GLY A 97 26.33 15.45 24.52
N THR A 98 26.49 15.40 23.20
CA THR A 98 26.02 16.55 22.43
C THR A 98 24.51 16.43 22.38
N GLN A 99 23.80 17.10 23.31
CA GLN A 99 22.40 17.47 23.09
C GLN A 99 22.39 18.44 21.91
N ALA A 100 22.59 17.91 20.70
CA ALA A 100 22.31 18.64 19.50
C ALA A 100 20.84 19.01 19.59
N GLN A 101 20.54 20.31 19.58
CA GLN A 101 19.16 20.77 19.58
C GLN A 101 18.53 20.30 18.27
N SER A 102 17.73 19.23 18.36
CA SER A 102 16.95 18.75 17.24
C SER A 102 15.64 19.53 17.19
N ILE A 103 15.21 19.87 15.98
CA ILE A 103 13.84 20.34 15.73
C ILE A 103 12.83 19.18 15.69
N GLN A 104 13.32 17.94 15.66
CA GLN A 104 12.48 16.75 15.65
C GLN A 104 12.00 16.45 17.07
N PRO A 105 10.73 16.04 17.22
CA PRO A 105 10.20 15.64 18.52
C PRO A 105 10.90 14.37 19.02
N GLU A 106 11.06 14.26 20.35
CA GLU A 106 11.63 13.07 20.99
C GLU A 106 10.74 11.83 20.79
N GLU A 107 9.43 12.02 20.67
CA GLU A 107 8.45 10.96 20.47
C GLU A 107 7.45 11.36 19.37
N ILE A 108 7.18 10.44 18.45
CA ILE A 108 6.14 10.61 17.44
C ILE A 108 4.83 10.08 18.00
N ILE A 109 3.95 10.99 18.38
CA ILE A 109 2.63 10.65 18.91
C ILE A 109 1.67 10.40 17.75
N TYR A 110 1.26 9.15 17.57
CA TYR A 110 0.20 8.78 16.65
C TYR A 110 -1.16 8.88 17.36
N SER A 111 -2.13 9.49 16.67
CA SER A 111 -3.49 9.65 17.16
C SER A 111 -4.47 8.85 16.32
N ASP A 112 -5.46 8.25 16.97
CA ASP A 112 -6.52 7.54 16.28
C ASP A 112 -7.37 8.50 15.44
N THR A 113 -7.67 8.08 14.22
CA THR A 113 -8.58 8.82 13.34
C THR A 113 -10.02 8.70 13.82
N ASN A 114 -10.74 9.81 13.84
CA ASN A 114 -12.11 9.87 14.31
C ASN A 114 -13.07 9.09 13.39
N LYS A 115 -13.59 7.96 13.87
CA LYS A 115 -14.49 7.07 13.13
C LYS A 115 -15.78 7.75 12.64
N SER A 116 -16.34 8.69 13.41
CA SER A 116 -17.56 9.41 13.00
C SER A 116 -17.32 10.27 11.77
N VAL A 117 -16.17 10.97 11.72
CA VAL A 117 -15.79 11.81 10.58
C VAL A 117 -15.56 10.94 9.33
N VAL A 118 -14.96 9.77 9.52
CA VAL A 118 -14.73 8.78 8.45
C VAL A 118 -16.06 8.27 7.89
N ASP A 119 -17.02 7.95 8.74
CA ASP A 119 -18.35 7.50 8.29
C ASP A 119 -19.11 8.60 7.54
N ASP A 120 -19.04 9.85 8.01
CA ASP A 120 -19.62 10.99 7.31
C ASP A 120 -18.96 11.21 5.93
N LEU A 121 -17.63 11.10 5.86
CA LEU A 121 -16.88 11.21 4.61
C LEU A 121 -17.24 10.07 3.64
N LYS A 122 -17.32 8.82 4.13
CA LYS A 122 -17.76 7.65 3.36
C LYS A 122 -19.14 7.89 2.74
N ASN A 123 -20.10 8.35 3.56
CA ASN A 123 -21.45 8.66 3.10
C ASN A 123 -21.46 9.80 2.05
N ARG A 124 -20.61 10.81 2.24
CA ARG A 124 -20.47 11.94 1.30
C ARG A 124 -19.89 11.49 -0.05
N ILE A 125 -18.84 10.65 -0.04
CA ILE A 125 -18.23 10.10 -1.25
C ILE A 125 -19.25 9.22 -1.98
N GLU A 126 -19.92 8.29 -1.28
CA GLU A 126 -20.91 7.41 -1.90
C GLU A 126 -22.05 8.21 -2.55
N ARG A 127 -22.57 9.25 -1.89
CA ARG A 127 -23.60 10.14 -2.47
C ARG A 127 -23.10 10.89 -3.69
N THR A 128 -21.90 11.46 -3.61
CA THR A 128 -21.29 12.21 -4.72
C THR A 128 -21.11 11.32 -5.95
N LEU A 129 -20.57 10.12 -5.76
CA LEU A 129 -20.36 9.15 -6.83
C LEU A 129 -21.67 8.71 -7.47
N LYS A 130 -22.72 8.43 -6.68
CA LYS A 130 -24.05 8.10 -7.24
C LYS A 130 -24.60 9.22 -8.11
N CYS A 131 -24.51 10.46 -7.64
CA CYS A 131 -24.93 11.63 -8.43
C CYS A 131 -24.11 11.75 -9.72
N LYS A 132 -22.79 11.60 -9.64
CA LYS A 132 -21.90 11.67 -10.81
C LYS A 132 -22.20 10.59 -11.85
N ILE A 133 -22.44 9.36 -11.42
CA ILE A 133 -22.81 8.26 -12.34
C ILE A 133 -24.16 8.55 -13.02
N MET A 134 -25.11 9.15 -12.32
CA MET A 134 -26.37 9.59 -12.93
C MET A 134 -26.14 10.74 -13.93
N GLU A 135 -25.27 11.69 -13.63
CA GLU A 135 -24.88 12.79 -14.55
C GLU A 135 -24.17 12.27 -15.80
N TRP A 136 -23.28 11.28 -15.67
CA TRP A 136 -22.55 10.69 -16.80
C TRP A 136 -23.43 9.86 -17.72
N ARG A 137 -24.64 9.46 -17.28
CA ARG A 137 -25.59 8.63 -18.03
C ARG A 137 -26.90 9.37 -18.32
N PRO A 138 -26.90 10.54 -19.01
CA PRO A 138 -28.10 11.35 -19.17
C PRO A 138 -29.19 10.68 -20.02
N LYS A 139 -28.82 9.70 -20.86
CA LYS A 139 -29.73 9.02 -21.80
C LYS A 139 -30.42 7.79 -21.20
N GLN A 140 -29.96 7.27 -20.06
CA GLN A 140 -30.43 6.01 -19.50
C GLN A 140 -30.64 6.12 -17.98
N PRO A 141 -31.74 5.58 -17.44
CA PRO A 141 -31.92 5.55 -16.00
C PRO A 141 -30.83 4.68 -15.34
N THR A 142 -30.26 5.16 -14.24
CA THR A 142 -29.32 4.38 -13.41
C THR A 142 -30.09 3.68 -12.31
N ARG A 143 -30.14 2.35 -12.38
CA ARG A 143 -30.80 1.50 -11.37
C ARG A 143 -29.77 0.96 -10.40
N TRP A 144 -30.01 1.11 -9.10
CA TRP A 144 -29.10 0.64 -8.06
C TRP A 144 -29.54 -0.71 -7.51
N ASN A 145 -28.70 -1.74 -7.64
CA ASN A 145 -28.95 -3.06 -7.07
C ASN A 145 -28.55 -3.09 -5.58
N ARG A 146 -29.54 -3.14 -4.70
CA ARG A 146 -29.32 -3.08 -3.24
C ARG A 146 -28.64 -4.34 -2.68
N GLN A 147 -28.93 -5.51 -3.26
CA GLN A 147 -28.39 -6.79 -2.80
C GLN A 147 -26.88 -6.85 -3.10
N CYS A 148 -26.50 -6.60 -4.34
CA CYS A 148 -25.09 -6.53 -4.73
C CYS A 148 -24.35 -5.44 -3.95
N THR A 149 -24.91 -4.24 -3.79
CA THR A 149 -24.29 -3.19 -2.96
C THR A 149 -24.03 -3.65 -1.52
N SER A 150 -24.92 -4.47 -0.93
CA SER A 150 -24.72 -5.01 0.42
C SER A 150 -23.53 -5.96 0.48
N VAL A 151 -23.44 -6.88 -0.48
CA VAL A 151 -22.33 -7.85 -0.58
C VAL A 151 -21.01 -7.11 -0.81
N LEU A 152 -20.97 -6.13 -1.71
CA LEU A 152 -19.76 -5.34 -1.97
C LEU A 152 -19.26 -4.61 -0.72
N ARG A 153 -20.16 -4.09 0.14
CA ARG A 153 -19.77 -3.43 1.40
C ARG A 153 -19.12 -4.37 2.41
N GLN A 154 -19.43 -5.66 2.37
CA GLN A 154 -18.81 -6.66 3.25
C GLN A 154 -17.45 -7.10 2.73
N ILE A 155 -17.28 -7.15 1.40
CA ILE A 155 -16.02 -7.51 0.74
C ILE A 155 -14.95 -6.42 0.95
N LEU A 156 -15.29 -5.14 0.78
CA LEU A 156 -14.30 -4.06 0.77
C LEU A 156 -13.38 -4.00 2.02
N PRO A 157 -13.88 -4.11 3.27
CA PRO A 157 -13.01 -4.13 4.46
C PRO A 157 -12.00 -5.28 4.48
N ARG A 158 -12.34 -6.41 3.87
CA ARG A 158 -11.47 -7.60 3.84
C ARG A 158 -10.32 -7.43 2.86
N LEU A 159 -10.55 -6.71 1.76
CA LEU A 159 -9.51 -6.42 0.76
C LEU A 159 -8.38 -5.56 1.34
N GLU A 160 -8.68 -4.70 2.32
CA GLU A 160 -7.65 -3.94 3.03
C GLU A 160 -6.80 -4.82 3.96
N LEU A 161 -7.41 -5.84 4.58
CA LEU A 161 -6.76 -6.67 5.61
C LEU A 161 -5.89 -7.80 5.03
N GLY A 162 -5.96 -8.08 3.73
CA GLY A 162 -5.26 -9.24 3.18
C GLY A 162 -5.03 -9.21 1.67
N THR A 163 -3.75 -9.19 1.30
CA THR A 163 -3.23 -9.46 -0.05
C THR A 163 -2.95 -10.95 -0.33
N GLY A 164 -3.45 -11.91 0.48
CA GLY A 164 -3.08 -13.33 0.26
C GLY A 164 -3.98 -14.43 0.80
N SER A 165 -5.04 -14.14 1.57
CA SER A 165 -6.01 -15.16 1.96
C SER A 165 -7.39 -14.71 1.55
N PHE A 166 -7.86 -15.24 0.41
CA PHE A 166 -9.27 -15.18 0.08
C PHE A 166 -10.07 -15.84 1.22
N VAL A 167 -10.75 -14.98 1.99
CA VAL A 167 -12.15 -15.07 2.43
C VAL A 167 -12.62 -16.37 3.13
N SER A 168 -13.28 -16.19 4.29
CA SER A 168 -14.07 -17.23 4.94
C SER A 168 -15.26 -17.68 4.08
N SER A 169 -15.51 -19.00 4.03
CA SER A 169 -16.38 -19.74 3.09
C SER A 169 -17.86 -19.32 2.98
N GLU A 170 -18.40 -18.52 3.89
CA GLU A 170 -19.84 -18.23 3.93
C GLU A 170 -20.25 -17.08 2.99
N GLU A 171 -19.39 -16.09 2.78
CA GLU A 171 -19.73 -14.88 2.01
C GLU A 171 -19.44 -15.01 0.52
N GLU A 172 -18.49 -15.87 0.15
CA GLU A 172 -18.33 -16.36 -1.22
C GLU A 172 -19.67 -16.91 -1.72
N SER A 173 -20.44 -17.58 -0.85
CA SER A 173 -21.75 -18.11 -1.20
C SER A 173 -22.78 -17.04 -1.60
N GLU A 174 -22.72 -15.82 -1.06
CA GLU A 174 -23.66 -14.74 -1.45
C GLU A 174 -23.24 -14.06 -2.75
N PHE A 175 -21.93 -13.83 -2.94
CA PHE A 175 -21.41 -13.29 -4.19
C PHE A 175 -21.55 -14.29 -5.34
N ASP A 176 -21.26 -15.57 -5.10
CA ASP A 176 -21.44 -16.67 -6.05
C ASP A 176 -22.91 -16.84 -6.43
N ARG A 177 -23.83 -16.71 -5.48
CA ARG A 177 -25.27 -16.67 -5.78
C ARG A 177 -25.61 -15.51 -6.71
N LEU A 178 -25.03 -14.32 -6.52
CA LEU A 178 -25.26 -13.20 -7.43
C LEU A 178 -24.71 -13.50 -8.83
N LEU A 179 -23.54 -14.14 -8.93
CA LEU A 179 -22.94 -14.55 -10.21
C LEU A 179 -23.78 -15.59 -10.97
N GLN A 180 -24.63 -16.36 -10.29
CA GLN A 180 -25.58 -17.28 -10.93
C GLN A 180 -26.73 -16.56 -11.66
N PHE A 181 -27.11 -15.35 -11.24
CA PHE A 181 -28.24 -14.61 -11.82
C PHE A 181 -27.79 -13.42 -12.67
N TYR A 182 -26.59 -12.91 -12.43
CA TYR A 182 -26.07 -11.69 -13.04
C TYR A 182 -24.68 -11.91 -13.64
N TRP A 183 -24.47 -11.38 -14.84
CA TRP A 183 -23.15 -11.04 -15.33
C TRP A 183 -22.69 -9.76 -14.64
N ILE A 184 -21.67 -9.87 -13.78
CA ILE A 184 -21.13 -8.75 -13.01
C ILE A 184 -19.81 -8.32 -13.64
N ALA A 185 -19.71 -7.06 -14.06
CA ALA A 185 -18.49 -6.47 -14.57
C ALA A 185 -18.11 -5.25 -13.73
N GLY A 186 -16.94 -5.32 -13.08
CA GLY A 186 -16.38 -4.27 -12.26
C GLY A 186 -15.20 -4.79 -11.44
N PHE A 187 -14.50 -3.89 -10.77
CA PHE A 187 -13.38 -4.22 -9.90
C PHE A 187 -13.28 -3.19 -8.77
N PRO A 188 -12.74 -3.59 -7.60
CA PRO A 188 -12.43 -2.65 -6.54
C PRO A 188 -11.23 -1.78 -6.93
N ILE A 189 -11.31 -0.48 -6.65
CA ILE A 189 -10.18 0.44 -6.72
C ILE A 189 -9.80 0.88 -5.31
N GLN A 190 -8.50 0.90 -5.03
CA GLN A 190 -7.93 1.38 -3.78
C GLN A 190 -7.04 2.59 -4.08
N MET A 191 -7.20 3.66 -3.31
CA MET A 191 -6.37 4.87 -3.42
C MET A 191 -6.29 5.61 -2.08
N PRO A 192 -5.19 6.34 -1.81
CA PRO A 192 -5.13 7.26 -0.67
C PRO A 192 -6.12 8.42 -0.86
N TYR A 193 -6.76 8.86 0.24
CA TYR A 193 -7.64 10.02 0.20
C TYR A 193 -6.81 11.32 0.07
N THR A 194 -7.00 12.04 -1.04
CA THR A 194 -6.54 13.42 -1.21
C THR A 194 -7.71 14.39 -1.18
N ASP A 195 -8.69 14.14 -2.04
CA ASP A 195 -9.89 14.95 -2.23
C ASP A 195 -10.97 14.14 -2.96
N ILE A 196 -12.21 14.64 -2.93
CA ILE A 196 -13.34 13.93 -3.53
C ILE A 196 -13.26 13.90 -5.07
N GLN A 197 -12.67 14.93 -5.70
CA GLN A 197 -12.61 15.01 -7.17
C GLN A 197 -11.65 13.96 -7.73
N SER A 198 -10.50 13.73 -7.10
CA SER A 198 -9.57 12.65 -7.47
C SER A 198 -10.25 11.27 -7.47
N ILE A 199 -11.12 11.00 -6.48
CA ILE A 199 -11.91 9.75 -6.44
C ILE A 199 -12.91 9.70 -7.59
N VAL A 200 -13.61 10.81 -7.85
CA VAL A 200 -14.57 10.91 -8.95
C VAL A 200 -13.89 10.65 -10.30
N ASP A 201 -12.71 11.24 -10.52
CA ASP A 201 -11.94 11.09 -11.75
C ASP A 201 -11.42 9.65 -11.91
N ALA A 202 -10.92 9.04 -10.84
CA ALA A 202 -10.52 7.64 -10.84
C ALA A 202 -11.69 6.70 -11.17
N VAL A 203 -12.86 6.92 -10.58
CA VAL A 203 -14.07 6.13 -10.89
C VAL A 203 -14.54 6.37 -12.33
N TYR A 204 -14.45 7.60 -12.84
CA TYR A 204 -14.78 7.91 -14.22
C TYR A 204 -13.89 7.16 -15.20
N GLN A 205 -12.57 7.13 -14.96
CA GLN A 205 -11.58 6.47 -15.80
C GLN A 205 -11.79 4.94 -15.90
N THR A 206 -12.49 4.31 -14.94
CA THR A 206 -12.83 2.88 -15.04
C THR A 206 -13.74 2.55 -16.22
N GLY A 207 -14.50 3.53 -16.76
CA GLY A 207 -15.40 3.33 -17.88
C GLY A 207 -16.65 2.47 -17.59
N ILE A 208 -16.80 1.94 -16.37
CA ILE A 208 -17.91 1.03 -16.00
C ILE A 208 -19.29 1.71 -16.17
N HIS A 209 -19.35 3.02 -15.94
CA HIS A 209 -20.56 3.83 -16.12
C HIS A 209 -21.06 3.85 -17.58
N SER A 210 -20.19 3.62 -18.56
CA SER A 210 -20.50 3.65 -20.00
C SER A 210 -21.07 2.33 -20.54
N SER A 211 -21.43 1.39 -19.66
CA SER A 211 -22.04 0.13 -20.08
C SER A 211 -23.28 0.35 -20.95
N GLU A 212 -23.24 -0.18 -22.18
CA GLU A 212 -24.29 -0.03 -23.19
C GLU A 212 -25.36 -1.14 -23.13
N PHE A 213 -25.20 -2.12 -22.24
CA PHE A 213 -26.12 -3.26 -22.17
C PHE A 213 -27.54 -2.82 -21.73
N PRO A 214 -28.61 -3.31 -22.41
CA PRO A 214 -29.98 -3.01 -22.01
C PRO A 214 -30.26 -3.48 -20.59
N HIS A 215 -31.01 -2.69 -19.82
CA HIS A 215 -31.41 -3.00 -18.44
C HIS A 215 -30.27 -3.22 -17.45
N THR A 216 -29.09 -2.64 -17.70
CA THR A 216 -27.96 -2.70 -16.75
C THR A 216 -28.32 -2.06 -15.40
N GLU A 217 -28.11 -2.82 -14.34
CA GLU A 217 -28.15 -2.35 -12.96
C GLU A 217 -26.73 -2.03 -12.50
N PHE A 218 -26.58 -1.16 -11.51
CA PHE A 218 -25.29 -0.78 -10.94
C PHE A 218 -25.27 -1.07 -9.45
N ALA A 219 -24.11 -1.46 -8.94
CA ALA A 219 -23.83 -1.53 -7.52
C ALA A 219 -22.61 -0.66 -7.23
N LEU A 220 -22.75 0.20 -6.22
CA LEU A 220 -21.65 1.00 -5.71
C LEU A 220 -21.53 0.75 -4.20
N ALA A 221 -20.31 0.49 -3.74
CA ALA A 221 -19.94 0.48 -2.34
C ALA A 221 -18.68 1.31 -2.15
N VAL A 222 -18.61 2.01 -1.02
CA VAL A 222 -17.42 2.76 -0.59
C VAL A 222 -17.07 2.32 0.81
N TYR A 223 -15.80 2.06 1.04
CA TYR A 223 -15.22 1.78 2.34
C TYR A 223 -13.99 2.68 2.54
N ILE A 224 -13.79 3.16 3.75
CA ILE A 224 -12.61 3.94 4.10
C ILE A 224 -11.97 3.22 5.27
N HIS A 225 -10.72 2.81 5.10
CA HIS A 225 -9.90 2.30 6.19
C HIS A 225 -9.15 3.48 6.84
N PRO A 226 -9.39 3.76 8.13
CA PRO A 226 -8.70 4.81 8.85
C PRO A 226 -7.39 4.31 9.45
N TYR A 227 -6.27 4.78 8.91
CA TYR A 227 -4.97 4.68 9.56
C TYR A 227 -4.79 5.78 10.60
N PRO A 228 -3.80 5.69 11.50
CA PRO A 228 -3.48 6.77 12.43
C PRO A 228 -3.20 8.11 11.73
N ASN A 229 -3.38 9.21 12.46
CA ASN A 229 -3.09 10.58 12.00
C ASN A 229 -3.87 11.03 10.75
N ASN A 230 -5.14 10.63 10.63
CA ASN A 230 -6.04 11.00 9.51
C ASN A 230 -5.54 10.54 8.13
N ILE A 231 -4.70 9.52 8.08
CA ILE A 231 -4.35 8.83 6.83
C ILE A 231 -5.52 7.90 6.48
N LEU A 232 -6.06 8.02 5.28
CA LEU A 232 -7.26 7.28 4.87
C LEU A 232 -7.00 6.52 3.58
N SER A 233 -7.22 5.20 3.59
CA SER A 233 -7.26 4.36 2.39
C SER A 233 -8.71 4.23 1.93
N VAL A 234 -9.00 4.69 0.72
CA VAL A 234 -10.35 4.70 0.15
C VAL A 234 -10.50 3.55 -0.82
N TRP A 235 -11.47 2.70 -0.54
CA TRP A 235 -11.90 1.63 -1.41
C TRP A 235 -13.23 2.00 -2.05
N VAL A 236 -13.29 1.91 -3.38
CA VAL A 236 -14.52 2.06 -4.14
C VAL A 236 -14.72 0.81 -4.97
N TYR A 237 -15.89 0.21 -4.89
CA TYR A 237 -16.28 -0.87 -5.79
C TYR A 237 -17.51 -0.42 -6.57
N LEU A 238 -17.29 -0.11 -7.85
CA LEU A 238 -18.35 0.09 -8.84
C LEU A 238 -18.47 -1.17 -9.69
N ALA A 239 -19.69 -1.71 -9.79
CA ALA A 239 -19.99 -2.85 -10.65
C ALA A 239 -21.23 -2.56 -11.49
N SER A 240 -21.21 -3.05 -12.72
CA SER A 240 -22.35 -3.14 -13.62
C SER A 240 -22.87 -4.58 -13.61
N LEU A 241 -24.19 -4.74 -13.60
CA LEU A 241 -24.88 -6.02 -13.51
C LEU A 241 -25.86 -6.15 -14.67
N THR A 242 -25.75 -7.23 -15.44
CA THR A 242 -26.70 -7.59 -16.48
C THR A 242 -27.29 -8.95 -16.14
N ARG A 243 -28.61 -9.09 -16.15
CA ARG A 243 -29.25 -10.39 -15.86
C ARG A 243 -28.87 -11.40 -16.94
N GLN A 244 -28.48 -12.60 -16.53
CA GLN A 244 -28.33 -13.73 -17.44
C GLN A 244 -29.73 -14.12 -17.97
N GLN A 245 -29.86 -14.29 -19.28
CA GLN A 245 -31.10 -14.74 -19.94
C GLN A 245 -31.23 -16.27 -19.86
#